data_AF-A0A915L944-F1
#
_entry.id   AF-A0A915L944-F1
#
_cell.length_a   1.000
_cell.length_b   1.000
_cell.length_c   1.000
_cell.angle_alpha   90.00
_cell.angle_beta   90.00
_cell.angle_gamma   90.00
#
_symmetry.space_group_name_H-M   'P 1'
#
loop_
_entity.id
_entity.type
_entity.pdbx_description
1 polymer ?
#
loop_
_entity_poly.entity_id
_entity_poly.type
_entity_poly.pdbx_seq_one_letter_code
_entity_poly.pdbx_strand_id
1 'polypeptide(L)'
;FSRFVAELYKFGLLNQYLVHDCVHRLINKPEQFDQEGLQCLCLLLTSIGGKLEKEKADAKNRVSGDKVKTYFEVLKSLQKNTRFCKRIQFEILNLIELREVYHWEPRHQKEGPKKLKELRKK
;
A
#
# COMPACT_ATOMS: atom_id res chain seq x y z
N PHE A 1 15.26 0.70 3.19
CA PHE A 1 14.53 -0.08 4.21
C PHE A 1 13.35 -0.87 3.61
N SER A 2 12.37 -0.23 2.96
CA SER A 2 11.17 -0.88 2.40
C SER A 2 11.44 -1.98 1.36
N ARG A 3 12.40 -1.79 0.43
CA ARG A 3 12.80 -2.85 -0.53
C ARG A 3 13.39 -4.08 0.14
N PHE A 4 14.20 -3.91 1.19
CA PHE A 4 14.81 -5.02 1.92
C PHE A 4 13.77 -5.85 2.65
N VAL A 5 12.82 -5.19 3.34
CA VAL A 5 11.68 -5.87 4.00
C VAL A 5 10.79 -6.58 2.97
N ALA A 6 10.51 -5.94 1.83
CA ALA A 6 9.73 -6.53 0.75
C ALA A 6 10.39 -7.82 0.22
N GLU A 7 11.70 -7.79 -0.02
CA GLU A 7 12.43 -8.90 -0.59
C GLU A 7 12.53 -10.07 0.39
N LEU A 8 12.83 -9.81 1.66
CA LEU A 8 12.83 -10.85 2.69
C LEU A 8 11.45 -11.52 2.85
N TYR A 9 10.36 -10.75 2.77
CA TYR A 9 9.00 -11.31 2.83
C TYR A 9 8.65 -12.14 1.59
N LYS A 10 9.10 -11.73 0.40
CA LYS A 10 8.94 -12.53 -0.83
C LYS A 10 9.64 -13.88 -0.70
N PHE A 11 10.86 -13.91 -0.18
CA PHE A 11 11.63 -15.14 0.07
C PHE A 11 11.13 -15.96 1.27
N GLY A 12 10.07 -15.54 1.97
CA GLY A 12 9.54 -16.24 3.14
C GLY A 12 10.44 -16.17 4.38
N LEU A 13 11.45 -15.30 4.35
CA LEU A 13 12.41 -15.09 5.44
C LEU A 13 11.86 -14.14 6.52
N LEU A 14 10.76 -13.45 6.22
CA LEU A 14 9.99 -12.67 7.19
C LEU A 14 8.58 -13.25 7.32
N ASN A 15 8.15 -13.42 8.55
CA ASN A 15 6.79 -13.81 8.87
C ASN A 15 5.83 -12.64 8.64
N GLN A 16 4.62 -12.90 8.14
CA GLN A 16 3.53 -11.92 8.01
C GLN A 16 3.32 -11.10 9.28
N TYR A 17 3.50 -11.69 10.47
CA TYR A 17 3.35 -10.96 11.74
C TYR A 17 4.31 -9.78 11.86
N LEU A 18 5.58 -9.96 11.50
CA LEU A 18 6.59 -8.91 11.55
C LEU A 18 6.31 -7.82 10.51
N VAL A 19 5.85 -8.21 9.33
CA VAL A 19 5.47 -7.27 8.27
C VAL A 19 4.26 -6.43 8.68
N HIS A 20 3.21 -7.06 9.23
CA HIS A 20 2.05 -6.34 9.78
C HIS A 20 2.43 -5.39 10.90
N ASP A 21 3.33 -5.80 11.79
CA ASP A 21 3.80 -4.98 12.91
C ASP A 21 4.64 -3.78 12.41
N CYS A 22 5.50 -3.98 11.42
CA CYS A 22 6.21 -2.89 10.72
C CYS A 22 5.25 -1.91 10.06
N VAL A 23 4.26 -2.40 9.30
CA VAL A 23 3.28 -1.54 8.65
C VAL A 23 2.47 -0.79 9.71
N HIS A 24 1.93 -1.47 10.72
CA HIS A 24 1.15 -0.86 11.80
C HIS A 24 1.91 0.24 12.55
N ARG A 25 3.20 0.03 12.86
CA ARG A 25 4.04 1.06 13.49
C ARG A 25 4.21 2.31 12.62
N LEU A 26 4.24 2.16 11.30
CA LEU A 26 4.35 3.30 10.38
C LEU A 26 3.06 4.12 10.37
N ILE A 27 1.91 3.48 10.20
CA ILE A 27 0.60 4.15 10.06
C ILE A 27 0.02 4.68 11.38
N ASN A 28 0.41 4.15 12.54
CA ASN A 28 -0.04 4.66 13.84
C ASN A 28 0.56 6.02 14.23
N LYS A 29 1.50 6.55 13.44
CA LYS A 29 2.06 7.88 13.64
C LYS A 29 1.83 8.74 12.38
N PRO A 30 0.57 8.98 11.98
CA PRO A 30 0.26 9.64 10.72
C PRO A 30 0.80 11.07 10.65
N GLU A 31 0.95 11.73 11.79
CA GLU A 31 1.52 13.07 11.89
C GLU A 31 3.04 13.12 11.65
N GLN A 32 3.72 11.99 11.77
CA GLN A 32 5.16 11.87 11.54
C GLN A 32 5.51 11.47 10.11
N PHE A 33 4.52 11.23 9.24
CA PHE A 33 4.82 10.94 7.85
C PHE A 33 5.42 12.15 7.14
N ASP A 34 6.66 11.98 6.71
CA ASP A 34 7.25 12.74 5.63
C ASP A 34 6.88 12.12 4.26
N GLN A 35 7.24 12.82 3.18
CA GLN A 35 6.91 12.38 1.83
C GLN A 35 7.61 11.05 1.49
N GLU A 36 8.86 10.87 1.93
CA GLU A 36 9.66 9.68 1.63
C GLU A 36 9.15 8.43 2.36
N GLY A 37 8.78 8.55 3.64
CA GLY A 37 8.22 7.47 4.44
C GLY A 37 6.90 6.98 3.88
N LEU A 38 6.04 7.90 3.45
CA LEU A 38 4.76 7.56 2.84
C LEU A 38 4.93 6.90 1.46
N GLN A 39 5.87 7.38 0.65
CA GLN A 39 6.21 6.74 -0.62
C GLN A 39 6.82 5.34 -0.41
N CYS A 40 7.65 5.17 0.62
CA CYS A 40 8.21 3.88 1.00
C CYS A 40 7.13 2.88 1.43
N LEU A 41 6.12 3.35 2.19
CA LEU A 41 4.97 2.53 2.57
C LEU A 41 4.15 2.13 1.34
N CYS A 42 3.91 3.06 0.42
CA CYS A 42 3.16 2.77 -0.80
C CYS A 42 3.88 1.72 -1.68
N LEU A 43 5.20 1.83 -1.81
CA LEU A 43 6.03 0.87 -2.54
C LEU A 43 6.01 -0.52 -1.88
N LEU A 44 6.14 -0.57 -0.55
CA LEU A 44 6.08 -1.82 0.20
C LEU A 44 4.74 -2.52 -0.06
N LEU A 45 3.63 -1.82 0.18
CA LEU A 45 2.29 -2.39 0.01
C LEU A 45 2.00 -2.79 -1.44
N THR A 46 2.44 -1.99 -2.42
CA THR A 46 2.36 -2.38 -3.84
C THR A 46 3.05 -3.72 -4.11
N SER A 47 4.21 -3.95 -3.49
CA SER A 47 5.01 -5.14 -3.74
C SER A 47 4.53 -6.39 -3.01
N ILE A 48 3.97 -6.26 -1.81
CA ILE A 48 3.68 -7.40 -0.93
C ILE A 48 2.21 -7.49 -0.48
N GLY A 49 1.40 -6.46 -0.74
CA GLY A 49 0.02 -6.38 -0.26
C GLY A 49 -0.89 -7.50 -0.77
N GLY A 50 -0.71 -7.94 -2.03
CA GLY A 50 -1.45 -9.08 -2.57
C GLY A 50 -1.11 -10.40 -1.89
N LYS A 51 0.15 -10.61 -1.49
CA LYS A 51 0.55 -11.79 -0.70
C LYS A 51 0.04 -11.68 0.74
N LEU A 52 0.13 -10.49 1.32
CA LEU A 52 -0.34 -10.19 2.68
C LEU A 52 -1.86 -10.42 2.83
N GLU A 53 -2.66 -10.07 1.83
CA GLU A 53 -4.10 -10.34 1.83
C GLU A 53 -4.47 -11.78 1.45
N LYS A 54 -3.60 -12.53 0.77
CA LYS A 54 -3.84 -13.96 0.47
C LYS A 54 -3.49 -14.86 1.65
N GLU A 55 -2.39 -14.59 2.35
CA GLU A 55 -2.00 -15.34 3.57
C GLU A 55 -3.04 -15.21 4.69
N LYS A 56 -3.88 -14.17 4.66
CA LYS A 56 -5.12 -14.04 5.46
C LYS A 56 -6.09 -15.22 5.26
N ALA A 57 -6.24 -15.72 4.03
CA ALA A 57 -7.21 -16.77 3.70
C ALA A 57 -6.75 -18.14 4.19
N ASP A 58 -5.43 -18.39 4.17
CA ASP A 58 -4.84 -19.67 4.56
C ASP A 58 -4.59 -19.79 6.07
N ALA A 59 -4.42 -18.66 6.77
CA ALA A 59 -4.31 -18.63 8.22
C ALA A 59 -5.70 -18.67 8.89
N LYS A 60 -5.93 -19.64 9.80
CA LYS A 60 -7.12 -19.70 10.69
C LYS A 60 -7.35 -18.43 11.55
N ASN A 61 -6.46 -17.43 11.48
CA ASN A 61 -6.52 -16.19 12.22
C ASN A 61 -7.10 -15.04 11.38
N ARG A 62 -8.42 -14.80 11.54
CA ARG A 62 -9.15 -13.68 10.89
C ARG A 62 -8.55 -12.29 11.19
N VAL A 63 -7.77 -12.18 12.28
CA VAL A 63 -7.18 -10.93 12.79
C VAL A 63 -6.23 -10.24 11.80
N SER A 64 -5.52 -10.97 10.93
CA SER A 64 -4.59 -10.35 9.96
C SER A 64 -5.30 -9.59 8.84
N GLY A 65 -6.51 -10.03 8.50
CA GLY A 65 -7.30 -9.42 7.42
C GLY A 65 -7.92 -8.09 7.77
N ASP A 66 -8.29 -7.90 9.04
CA ASP A 66 -8.82 -6.63 9.53
C ASP A 66 -7.73 -5.55 9.53
N LYS A 67 -6.47 -5.94 9.76
CA LYS A 67 -5.33 -5.01 9.75
C LYS A 67 -5.14 -4.36 8.39
N VAL A 68 -5.15 -5.12 7.28
CA VAL A 68 -4.97 -4.51 5.94
C VAL A 68 -6.09 -3.52 5.63
N LYS A 69 -7.33 -3.82 6.03
CA LYS A 69 -8.45 -2.88 5.88
C LYS A 69 -8.17 -1.56 6.63
N THR A 70 -7.76 -1.64 7.89
CA THR A 70 -7.39 -0.46 8.70
C THR A 70 -6.28 0.35 8.04
N TYR A 71 -5.28 -0.31 7.43
CA TYR A 71 -4.18 0.39 6.76
C TYR A 71 -4.70 1.27 5.62
N PHE A 72 -5.64 0.74 4.83
CA PHE A 72 -6.23 1.47 3.70
C PHE A 72 -7.20 2.57 4.14
N GLU A 73 -7.84 2.45 5.30
CA GLU A 73 -8.63 3.55 5.89
C GLU A 73 -7.74 4.74 6.25
N VAL A 74 -6.57 4.49 6.85
CA VAL A 74 -5.58 5.54 7.12
C VAL A 74 -5.01 6.12 5.83
N LEU A 75 -4.68 5.30 4.83
CA LEU A 75 -4.21 5.79 3.54
C LEU A 75 -5.26 6.68 2.84
N LYS A 76 -6.55 6.35 2.93
CA LYS A 76 -7.64 7.18 2.39
C LYS A 76 -7.73 8.55 3.08
N SER A 77 -7.48 8.63 4.39
CA SER A 77 -7.45 9.93 5.08
C SER A 77 -6.22 10.74 4.69
N LEU A 78 -5.04 10.10 4.58
CA LEU A 78 -3.80 10.75 4.14
C LEU A 78 -3.87 11.23 2.68
N GLN A 79 -4.57 10.52 1.80
CA GLN A 79 -4.75 10.92 0.40
C GLN A 79 -5.46 12.26 0.24
N LYS A 80 -6.42 12.56 1.13
CA LYS A 80 -7.17 13.82 1.14
C LYS A 80 -6.46 14.94 1.91
N ASN A 81 -5.39 14.62 2.63
CA ASN A 81 -4.67 15.57 3.44
C ASN A 81 -3.83 16.53 2.58
N THR A 82 -4.11 17.83 2.69
CA THR A 82 -3.45 18.90 1.93
C THR A 82 -2.00 19.16 2.33
N ARG A 83 -1.53 18.58 3.45
CA ARG A 83 -0.11 18.60 3.85
C ARG A 83 0.81 17.92 2.83
N PHE A 84 0.30 16.93 2.09
CA PHE A 84 1.10 16.20 1.11
C PHE A 84 0.95 16.79 -0.29
N CYS A 85 2.04 16.78 -1.06
CA CYS A 85 2.02 17.25 -2.44
C CYS A 85 1.18 16.31 -3.34
N LYS A 86 0.75 16.82 -4.50
CA LYS A 86 -0.08 16.08 -5.46
C LYS A 86 0.53 14.75 -5.89
N ARG A 87 1.86 14.67 -5.99
CA ARG A 87 2.59 13.44 -6.31
C ARG A 87 2.32 12.33 -5.28
N ILE A 88 2.43 12.64 -4.00
CA ILE A 88 2.20 11.66 -2.92
C ILE A 88 0.71 11.29 -2.81
N GLN A 89 -0.19 12.27 -2.95
CA GLN A 89 -1.64 12.00 -3.01
C GLN A 89 -1.99 11.05 -4.16
N PHE A 90 -1.35 11.22 -5.32
CA PHE A 90 -1.53 10.35 -6.48
C PHE A 90 -0.92 8.96 -6.27
N GLU A 91 0.23 8.86 -5.62
CA GLU A 91 0.86 7.58 -5.25
C GLU A 91 -0.07 6.75 -4.36
N ILE A 92 -0.67 7.37 -3.34
CA ILE A 92 -1.63 6.71 -2.47
C ILE A 92 -2.89 6.29 -3.25
N LEU A 93 -3.41 7.16 -4.12
CA LEU A 93 -4.55 6.85 -4.97
C LEU A 93 -4.26 5.62 -5.86
N ASN A 94 -3.09 5.55 -6.47
CA ASN A 94 -2.67 4.42 -7.30
C ASN A 94 -2.67 3.11 -6.52
N LEU A 95 -2.20 3.14 -5.26
CA LEU A 95 -2.20 1.97 -4.38
C LEU A 95 -3.62 1.57 -3.96
N ILE A 96 -4.49 2.53 -3.64
CA ILE A 96 -5.91 2.27 -3.33
C ILE A 96 -6.59 1.60 -4.52
N GLU A 97 -6.41 2.15 -5.73
CA GLU A 97 -6.95 1.58 -6.97
C GLU A 97 -6.39 0.17 -7.24
N LEU A 98 -5.08 -0.05 -7.03
CA LEU A 98 -4.45 -1.37 -7.19
C LEU A 98 -5.17 -2.43 -6.35
N ARG A 99 -5.53 -2.10 -5.11
CA ARG A 99 -6.24 -3.03 -4.20
C ARG A 99 -7.72 -3.17 -4.55
N GLU A 100 -8.44 -2.06 -4.68
CA GLU A 100 -9.91 -2.07 -4.73
C GLU A 100 -10.46 -2.35 -6.12
N VAL A 101 -9.78 -1.89 -7.18
CA VAL A 101 -10.22 -2.01 -8.56
C VAL A 101 -9.52 -3.17 -9.26
N TYR A 102 -8.19 -3.27 -9.10
CA TYR A 102 -7.39 -4.27 -9.80
C TYR A 102 -7.12 -5.53 -8.96
N HIS A 103 -7.58 -5.59 -7.71
CA HIS A 103 -7.40 -6.76 -6.83
C HIS A 103 -5.95 -7.27 -6.76
N TRP A 104 -5.00 -6.33 -6.67
CA TRP A 104 -3.55 -6.56 -6.67
C TRP A 104 -2.96 -7.07 -7.99
N GLU A 105 -3.71 -7.03 -9.08
CA GLU A 105 -3.20 -7.32 -10.41
C GLU A 105 -2.51 -6.08 -11.01
N PRO A 106 -1.31 -6.21 -11.61
CA PRO A 106 -0.64 -5.09 -12.26
C PRO A 106 -1.47 -4.51 -13.40
N ARG A 107 -1.63 -3.19 -13.45
CA ARG A 107 -2.36 -2.47 -14.51
C ARG A 107 -1.94 -2.89 -15.94
N HIS A 108 -0.67 -3.22 -16.14
CA HIS A 108 -0.10 -3.50 -17.46
C HIS A 108 -0.55 -4.83 -18.07
N GLN A 109 -1.19 -5.73 -17.30
CA GLN A 109 -1.78 -6.95 -17.86
C GLN A 109 -3.19 -6.75 -18.43
N LYS A 110 -3.91 -5.68 -18.03
CA LYS A 110 -5.27 -5.40 -18.50
C LYS A 110 -5.41 -4.12 -19.30
N GLU A 111 -4.51 -3.16 -19.13
CA GLU A 111 -4.62 -1.86 -19.78
C GLU A 111 -3.24 -1.37 -20.21
N GLY A 112 -3.04 -1.26 -21.53
CA GLY A 112 -1.96 -0.46 -22.11
C GLY A 112 -1.96 0.95 -21.53
N PRO A 113 -0.85 1.71 -21.70
CA PRO A 113 -0.53 2.90 -20.91
C PRO A 113 -1.73 3.84 -20.86
N LYS A 114 -2.40 3.90 -19.70
CA LYS A 114 -3.48 4.85 -19.47
C LYS A 114 -2.89 6.24 -19.41
N LYS A 115 -2.86 6.83 -20.61
CA LYS A 115 -2.89 8.23 -20.99
C LYS A 115 -2.91 9.18 -19.80
N LEU A 116 -1.83 9.94 -19.73
CA LEU A 116 -1.63 11.30 -19.21
C LEU A 116 -2.74 12.33 -19.53
N LYS A 117 -3.95 11.92 -19.93
CA LYS A 117 -4.98 12.79 -20.53
C LYS A 117 -5.95 13.46 -19.54
N GLU A 118 -5.84 13.20 -18.24
CA GLU A 118 -6.74 13.80 -17.24
C GLU A 118 -6.07 14.89 -16.36
N LEU A 119 -4.82 15.28 -16.63
CA LEU A 119 -4.12 16.36 -15.90
C LEU A 119 -4.06 17.71 -16.65
N ARG A 120 -4.90 17.90 -17.68
CA ARG A 120 -5.09 19.20 -18.34
C ARG A 120 -6.58 19.52 -18.46
N LYS A 121 -7.13 20.09 -17.38
CA LYS A 121 -8.36 20.90 -17.25
C LYS A 121 -8.62 20.93 -15.73
N LYS A 122 -8.42 22.00 -14.99
CA LYS A 122 -8.66 23.43 -15.22
C LYS A 122 -7.68 24.22 -14.36
#